data_AF-A0A951HI25-F1
#
_entry.id   AF-A0A951HI25-F1
#
_cell.length_a   1.000
_cell.length_b   1.000
_cell.length_c   1.000
_cell.angle_alpha   90.00
_cell.angle_beta   90.00
_cell.angle_gamma   90.00
#
_symmetry.space_group_name_H-M   'P 1'
#
loop_
_entity.id
_entity.type
_entity.pdbx_description
1 polymer ?
#
loop_
_entity_poly.entity_id
_entity_poly.type
_entity_poly.pdbx_seq_one_letter_code
_entity_poly.pdbx_strand_id
1 'polypeptide(L)'
;MEGEKSVEEGDRHRAIAFAAAREADRRIAGVAAAARAVHGLAEAGVRETWLIIGDERPLAPATLADIARLRGASAVHVVAPAGAPPELEKLPPPAMDVTTILRGTAKPGDGIVSRHLNRPISQRITRALLAIPAARPIHATIASALFAFILLWGMLAGGKPGLILGAILFQTASVIDGVDGEMARATFRTSALGATLDSAVDMMTNFLFLLGLTVHLGRHGPPVVLWAGLWSLAIMVVGGLLVGMRSRAGGAPLSFDLLKRARHVRGPFDLVFRVMQALTSRDCYAFLFMILIIAGLAQQALLIGALVGTVWMLYVFATLVLPWASEAFRDTA
;
A
#
# COMPACT_ATOMS: atom_id res chain seq x y z
N MET A 1 14.82 -11.01 -45.29
CA MET A 1 14.94 -12.03 -44.22
C MET A 1 16.11 -11.76 -43.26
N GLU A 2 17.05 -10.85 -43.56
CA GLU A 2 18.10 -10.41 -42.62
C GLU A 2 17.64 -9.29 -41.66
N GLY A 3 16.68 -8.45 -42.05
CA GLY A 3 16.19 -7.36 -41.20
C GLY A 3 15.26 -7.76 -40.05
N GLU A 4 14.76 -9.00 -40.02
CA GLU A 4 13.89 -9.51 -38.94
C GLU A 4 14.72 -10.14 -37.80
N LYS A 5 15.87 -10.77 -38.14
CA LYS A 5 16.84 -11.30 -37.17
C LYS A 5 17.55 -10.21 -36.37
N SER A 6 17.91 -9.08 -36.99
CA SER A 6 18.59 -7.98 -36.30
C SER A 6 17.69 -7.25 -35.29
N VAL A 7 16.37 -7.25 -35.50
CA VAL A 7 15.39 -6.67 -34.57
C VAL A 7 15.14 -7.62 -33.38
N GLU A 8 15.10 -8.94 -33.63
CA GLU A 8 15.01 -9.96 -32.56
C GLU A 8 16.28 -10.07 -31.69
N GLU A 9 17.47 -9.81 -32.25
CA GLU A 9 18.74 -9.82 -31.50
C GLU A 9 18.95 -8.53 -30.69
N GLY A 10 18.58 -7.37 -31.25
CA GLY A 10 18.66 -6.08 -30.55
C GLY A 10 17.80 -6.00 -29.29
N ASP A 11 16.71 -6.75 -29.22
CA ASP A 11 15.81 -6.78 -28.06
C ASP A 11 16.28 -7.71 -26.92
N ARG A 12 17.29 -8.55 -27.14
CA ARG A 12 17.77 -9.50 -26.11
C ARG A 12 18.88 -8.95 -25.23
N HIS A 13 19.69 -8.01 -25.73
CA HIS A 13 20.89 -7.53 -25.06
C HIS A 13 20.94 -5.99 -25.06
N ARG A 14 21.08 -5.37 -23.88
CA ARG A 14 21.19 -3.90 -23.75
C ARG A 14 22.35 -3.52 -22.83
N ALA A 15 22.99 -2.38 -23.11
CA ALA A 15 24.03 -1.83 -22.26
C ALA A 15 23.58 -0.52 -21.59
N ILE A 16 23.99 -0.31 -20.35
CA ILE A 16 23.85 0.95 -19.63
C ILE A 16 25.23 1.40 -19.19
N ALA A 17 25.60 2.61 -19.61
CA ALA A 17 26.92 3.17 -19.29
C ALA A 17 26.82 4.18 -18.16
N PHE A 18 27.55 3.93 -17.07
CA PHE A 18 27.74 4.86 -15.96
C PHE A 18 29.13 5.48 -16.05
N ALA A 19 29.25 6.79 -15.83
CA ALA A 19 30.55 7.46 -15.89
C ALA A 19 31.49 6.96 -14.77
N ALA A 20 30.93 6.60 -13.62
CA ALA A 20 31.67 6.11 -12.46
C ALA A 20 30.83 5.16 -11.59
N ALA A 21 31.50 4.29 -10.81
CA ALA A 21 30.84 3.40 -9.85
C ALA A 21 29.97 4.17 -8.85
N ARG A 22 30.39 5.37 -8.44
CA ARG A 22 29.61 6.24 -7.53
C ARG A 22 28.23 6.60 -8.10
N GLU A 23 28.13 6.77 -9.42
CA GLU A 23 26.86 7.08 -10.08
C GLU A 23 25.94 5.86 -10.08
N ALA A 24 26.49 4.69 -10.41
CA ALA A 24 25.80 3.41 -10.37
C ALA A 24 25.31 3.04 -8.95
N ASP A 25 26.11 3.36 -7.93
CA ASP A 25 25.84 3.12 -6.50
C ASP A 25 24.86 4.15 -5.89
N ARG A 26 24.60 5.27 -6.57
CA ARG A 26 23.71 6.32 -6.06
C ARG A 26 22.34 5.75 -5.73
N ARG A 27 21.85 6.04 -4.52
CA ARG A 27 20.52 5.60 -4.07
C ARG A 27 19.44 6.50 -4.62
N ILE A 28 18.56 5.93 -5.43
CA ILE A 28 17.34 6.56 -5.94
C ILE A 28 16.18 5.88 -5.22
N ALA A 29 15.46 6.62 -4.37
CA ALA A 29 14.31 6.09 -3.61
C ALA A 29 14.63 4.76 -2.89
N GLY A 30 15.79 4.68 -2.22
CA GLY A 30 16.21 3.50 -1.45
C GLY A 30 16.80 2.32 -2.25
N VAL A 31 16.98 2.42 -3.56
CA VAL A 31 17.58 1.37 -4.43
C VAL A 31 18.71 1.98 -5.26
N ALA A 32 19.79 1.22 -5.50
CA ALA A 32 20.90 1.69 -6.32
C ALA A 32 20.46 1.99 -7.76
N ALA A 33 21.02 3.03 -8.38
CA ALA A 33 20.66 3.47 -9.73
C ALA A 33 20.86 2.34 -10.75
N ALA A 34 21.98 1.62 -10.68
CA ALA A 34 22.25 0.46 -11.55
C ALA A 34 21.19 -0.64 -11.39
N ALA A 35 20.81 -0.97 -10.15
CA ALA A 35 19.81 -2.01 -9.91
C ALA A 35 18.41 -1.64 -10.42
N ARG A 36 18.02 -0.35 -10.34
CA ARG A 36 16.76 0.13 -10.94
C ARG A 36 16.78 0.03 -12.46
N ALA A 37 17.93 0.35 -13.05
CA ALA A 37 18.10 0.32 -14.49
C ALA A 37 18.01 -1.11 -15.03
N VAL A 38 18.71 -2.04 -14.36
CA VAL A 38 18.59 -3.49 -14.60
C VAL A 38 17.14 -3.96 -14.45
N HIS A 39 16.44 -3.54 -13.39
CA HIS A 39 15.04 -3.92 -13.20
C HIS A 39 14.14 -3.44 -14.35
N GLY A 40 14.29 -2.18 -14.78
CA GLY A 40 13.51 -1.64 -15.90
C GLY A 40 13.74 -2.39 -17.20
N LEU A 41 14.98 -2.78 -17.50
CA LEU A 41 15.29 -3.60 -18.67
C LEU A 41 14.74 -5.03 -18.55
N ALA A 42 14.84 -5.64 -17.37
CA ALA A 42 14.28 -6.97 -17.13
C ALA A 42 12.75 -6.99 -17.31
N GLU A 43 12.04 -5.97 -16.82
CA GLU A 43 10.59 -5.80 -17.04
C GLU A 43 10.25 -5.55 -18.51
N ALA A 44 11.15 -4.92 -19.26
CA ALA A 44 11.01 -4.76 -20.71
C ALA A 44 11.35 -6.05 -21.51
N GLY A 45 11.70 -7.16 -20.83
CA GLY A 45 11.97 -8.45 -21.46
C GLY A 45 13.42 -8.66 -21.91
N VAL A 46 14.34 -7.76 -21.59
CA VAL A 46 15.76 -7.88 -21.91
C VAL A 46 16.38 -9.05 -21.13
N ARG A 47 17.07 -9.94 -21.82
CA ARG A 47 17.64 -11.17 -21.25
C ARG A 47 19.08 -11.03 -20.80
N GLU A 48 19.84 -10.13 -21.40
CA GLU A 48 21.19 -9.79 -20.95
C GLU A 48 21.37 -8.29 -20.82
N THR A 49 21.81 -7.87 -19.64
CA THR A 49 22.06 -6.48 -19.31
C THR A 49 23.54 -6.28 -19.03
N TRP A 50 24.16 -5.35 -19.74
CA TRP A 50 25.57 -4.99 -19.58
C TRP A 50 25.68 -3.64 -18.84
N LEU A 51 26.30 -3.65 -17.66
CA LEU A 51 26.59 -2.46 -16.88
C LEU A 51 28.04 -2.06 -17.13
N ILE A 52 28.24 -0.97 -17.87
CA ILE A 52 29.57 -0.45 -18.21
C ILE A 52 29.96 0.61 -17.18
N ILE A 53 31.05 0.40 -16.45
CA ILE A 53 31.52 1.31 -15.38
C ILE A 53 32.78 2.04 -15.85
N GLY A 54 32.65 3.34 -16.14
CA GLY A 54 33.69 4.14 -16.80
C GLY A 54 34.99 4.32 -16.01
N ASP A 55 34.92 4.38 -14.68
CA ASP A 55 36.09 4.53 -13.79
C ASP A 55 36.69 3.20 -13.31
N GLU A 56 36.17 2.07 -13.82
CA GLU A 56 36.61 0.70 -13.53
C GLU A 56 36.62 0.31 -12.05
N ARG A 57 36.03 1.14 -11.17
CA ARG A 57 35.93 0.84 -9.75
C ARG A 57 34.85 -0.22 -9.52
N PRO A 58 35.05 -1.11 -8.52
CA PRO A 58 34.04 -2.10 -8.18
C PRO A 58 32.78 -1.41 -7.61
N LEU A 59 31.61 -1.95 -7.95
CA LEU A 59 30.33 -1.53 -7.36
C LEU A 59 30.28 -1.89 -5.88
N ALA A 60 29.59 -1.08 -5.09
CA ALA A 60 29.38 -1.38 -3.68
C ALA A 60 28.66 -2.74 -3.48
N PRO A 61 28.99 -3.51 -2.43
CA PRO A 61 28.33 -4.80 -2.16
C PRO A 61 26.80 -4.69 -2.07
N ALA A 62 26.31 -3.59 -1.51
CA ALA A 62 24.87 -3.32 -1.40
C ALA A 62 24.20 -2.99 -2.74
N THR A 63 24.95 -2.56 -3.75
CA THR A 63 24.46 -2.37 -5.13
C THR A 63 24.36 -3.71 -5.83
N LEU A 64 25.39 -4.55 -5.71
CA LEU A 64 25.38 -5.92 -6.24
C LEU A 64 24.23 -6.75 -5.65
N ALA A 65 23.96 -6.62 -4.35
CA ALA A 65 22.84 -7.27 -3.69
C ALA A 65 21.48 -6.81 -4.25
N ASP A 66 21.31 -5.52 -4.55
CA ASP A 66 20.09 -5.02 -5.18
C ASP A 66 19.95 -5.50 -6.63
N ILE A 67 21.05 -5.52 -7.40
CA ILE A 67 21.06 -6.08 -8.77
C ILE A 67 20.63 -7.56 -8.74
N ALA A 68 21.24 -8.36 -7.87
CA ALA A 68 20.92 -9.78 -7.74
C ALA A 68 19.44 -10.01 -7.39
N ARG A 69 18.86 -9.15 -6.55
CA ARG A 69 17.44 -9.20 -6.19
C ARG A 69 16.50 -8.78 -7.33
N LEU A 70 16.92 -7.85 -8.18
CA LEU A 70 16.03 -7.16 -9.14
C LEU A 70 16.21 -7.56 -10.60
N ARG A 71 17.24 -8.34 -10.93
CA ARG A 71 17.53 -8.78 -12.30
C ARG A 71 16.49 -9.70 -12.92
N GLY A 72 15.60 -10.29 -12.12
CA GLY A 72 14.66 -11.31 -12.61
C GLY A 72 15.41 -12.44 -13.31
N ALA A 73 15.03 -12.73 -14.55
CA ALA A 73 15.70 -13.72 -15.41
C ALA A 73 16.88 -13.14 -16.23
N SER A 74 17.11 -11.83 -16.20
CA SER A 74 18.20 -11.21 -16.97
C SER A 74 19.56 -11.63 -16.40
N ALA A 75 20.45 -12.11 -17.27
CA ALA A 75 21.87 -12.15 -16.97
C ALA A 75 22.40 -10.72 -16.87
N VAL A 76 23.31 -10.46 -15.92
CA VAL A 76 23.87 -9.12 -15.70
C VAL A 76 25.38 -9.22 -15.71
N HIS A 77 26.01 -8.46 -16.59
CA HIS A 77 27.46 -8.39 -16.76
C HIS A 77 27.95 -7.00 -16.34
N VAL A 78 28.82 -6.93 -15.33
CA VAL A 78 29.45 -5.66 -14.91
C VAL A 78 30.85 -5.64 -15.50
N VAL A 79 31.13 -4.70 -16.38
CA VAL A 79 32.37 -4.66 -17.17
C VAL A 79 32.98 -3.27 -17.23
N ALA A 80 34.30 -3.22 -17.43
CA ALA A 80 35.00 -2.02 -17.86
C ALA A 80 34.64 -1.67 -19.32
N PRO A 81 34.83 -0.41 -19.77
CA PRO A 81 34.50 0.00 -21.14
C PRO A 81 35.16 -0.84 -22.23
N ALA A 82 36.40 -1.29 -22.00
CA ALA A 82 37.14 -2.13 -22.94
C ALA A 82 36.59 -3.57 -23.05
N GLY A 83 35.86 -4.04 -22.05
CA GLY A 83 35.26 -5.38 -22.02
C GLY A 83 33.83 -5.46 -22.56
N ALA A 84 33.25 -4.33 -22.96
CA ALA A 84 31.89 -4.28 -23.49
C ALA A 84 31.90 -4.55 -25.01
N PRO A 85 31.02 -5.43 -25.52
CA PRO A 85 30.88 -5.64 -26.96
C PRO A 85 30.59 -4.30 -27.69
N PRO A 86 31.29 -4.00 -28.80
CA PRO A 86 31.22 -2.69 -29.46
C PRO A 86 29.86 -2.42 -30.12
N GLU A 87 29.10 -3.46 -30.42
CA GLU A 87 27.80 -3.42 -31.11
C GLU A 87 26.63 -3.11 -30.17
N LEU A 88 26.85 -3.10 -28.85
CA LEU A 88 25.77 -2.88 -27.89
C LEU A 88 25.25 -1.44 -27.94
N GLU A 89 23.93 -1.31 -28.03
CA GLU A 89 23.25 -0.04 -27.82
C GLU A 89 23.47 0.43 -26.36
N LYS A 90 24.18 1.55 -26.22
CA LYS A 90 24.49 2.16 -24.92
C LYS A 90 23.40 3.15 -24.54
N LEU A 91 22.57 2.76 -23.60
CA LEU A 91 21.56 3.62 -23.00
C LEU A 91 22.20 4.47 -21.89
N PRO A 92 21.76 5.74 -21.74
CA PRO A 92 22.17 6.55 -20.61
C PRO A 92 21.59 6.00 -19.31
N PRO A 93 22.20 6.32 -18.14
CA PRO A 93 21.61 6.03 -16.85
C PRO A 93 20.20 6.60 -16.75
N PRO A 94 19.26 5.91 -16.09
CA PRO A 94 17.90 6.43 -15.97
C PRO A 94 17.89 7.73 -15.17
N ALA A 95 17.37 8.79 -15.80
CA ALA A 95 17.09 10.07 -15.15
C ALA A 95 15.81 9.96 -14.29
N MET A 96 15.90 9.20 -13.19
CA MET A 96 14.77 9.00 -12.29
C MET A 96 14.84 9.94 -11.09
N ASP A 97 13.83 10.79 -10.95
CA ASP A 97 13.60 11.59 -9.73
C ASP A 97 12.78 10.79 -8.69
N VAL A 98 13.16 10.93 -7.43
CA VAL A 98 12.49 10.29 -6.29
C VAL A 98 11.03 10.73 -6.18
N THR A 99 10.72 11.99 -6.50
CA THR A 99 9.34 12.49 -6.44
C THR A 99 8.47 11.82 -7.49
N THR A 100 9.00 11.62 -8.69
CA THR A 100 8.29 10.91 -9.77
C THR A 100 8.00 9.47 -9.39
N ILE A 101 8.99 8.76 -8.83
CA ILE A 101 8.80 7.39 -8.32
C ILE A 101 7.70 7.37 -7.26
N LEU A 102 7.76 8.26 -6.27
CA LEU A 102 6.78 8.28 -5.17
C LEU A 102 5.37 8.64 -5.65
N ARG A 103 5.23 9.59 -6.56
CA ARG A 103 3.93 9.91 -7.18
C ARG A 103 3.35 8.69 -7.92
N GLY A 104 4.20 7.95 -8.62
CA GLY A 104 3.81 6.69 -9.29
C GLY A 104 3.39 5.56 -8.35
N THR A 105 3.66 5.68 -7.03
CA THR A 105 3.19 4.69 -6.06
C THR A 105 1.74 4.89 -5.62
N ALA A 106 1.07 6.00 -5.96
CA ALA A 106 -0.35 6.21 -5.65
C ALA A 106 -1.23 5.25 -6.45
N LYS A 107 -2.32 4.74 -5.83
CA LYS A 107 -3.22 3.78 -6.49
C LYS A 107 -4.39 4.52 -7.15
N PRO A 108 -4.86 4.08 -8.34
CA PRO A 108 -6.08 4.62 -8.93
C PRO A 108 -7.31 4.50 -8.01
N GLY A 109 -7.35 3.45 -7.19
CA GLY A 109 -8.42 3.19 -6.22
C GLY A 109 -8.26 3.86 -4.85
N ASP A 110 -7.31 4.80 -4.67
CA ASP A 110 -7.20 5.56 -3.42
C ASP A 110 -8.48 6.38 -3.15
N GLY A 111 -8.93 6.39 -1.90
CA GLY A 111 -10.06 7.19 -1.45
C GLY A 111 -9.79 8.70 -1.50
N ILE A 112 -10.84 9.51 -1.30
CA ILE A 112 -10.74 10.97 -1.45
C ILE A 112 -9.79 11.57 -0.42
N VAL A 113 -9.89 11.14 0.83
CA VAL A 113 -9.00 11.61 1.91
C VAL A 113 -7.57 11.12 1.67
N SER A 114 -7.41 9.86 1.26
CA SER A 114 -6.10 9.31 0.96
C SER A 114 -5.42 10.11 -0.15
N ARG A 115 -6.10 10.33 -1.27
CA ARG A 115 -5.56 11.05 -2.43
C ARG A 115 -5.16 12.49 -2.13
N HIS A 116 -5.99 13.24 -1.40
CA HIS A 116 -5.81 14.68 -1.25
C HIS A 116 -5.14 15.10 0.07
N LEU A 117 -5.20 14.25 1.10
CA LEU A 117 -4.64 14.54 2.42
C LEU A 117 -3.53 13.57 2.80
N ASN A 118 -3.79 12.26 2.78
CA ASN A 118 -2.82 11.29 3.30
C ASN A 118 -1.60 11.18 2.39
N ARG A 119 -1.78 11.00 1.07
CA ARG A 119 -0.70 10.79 0.08
C ARG A 119 0.35 11.91 0.08
N PRO A 120 -0.03 13.21 0.10
CA PRO A 120 0.95 14.28 0.23
C PRO A 120 1.83 14.19 1.50
N ILE A 121 1.29 13.67 2.60
CA ILE A 121 1.99 13.53 3.88
C ILE A 121 2.79 12.23 3.89
N SER A 122 2.17 11.09 3.57
CA SER A 122 2.80 9.77 3.56
C SER A 122 3.99 9.75 2.59
N GLN A 123 3.88 10.31 1.38
CA GLN A 123 4.99 10.34 0.43
C GLN A 123 6.17 11.19 0.91
N ARG A 124 5.93 12.23 1.71
CA ARG A 124 7.03 12.99 2.35
C ARG A 124 7.72 12.15 3.42
N ILE A 125 6.96 11.44 4.24
CA ILE A 125 7.48 10.49 5.24
C ILE A 125 8.28 9.38 4.53
N THR A 126 7.69 8.76 3.51
CA THR A 126 8.33 7.73 2.69
C THR A 126 9.65 8.24 2.09
N ARG A 127 9.70 9.46 1.54
CA ARG A 127 10.94 10.05 1.03
C ARG A 127 12.03 10.08 2.09
N ALA A 128 11.70 10.55 3.30
CA ALA A 128 12.66 10.61 4.41
C ALA A 128 13.12 9.21 4.84
N LEU A 129 12.21 8.25 4.95
CA LEU A 129 12.54 6.87 5.31
C LEU A 129 13.41 6.18 4.25
N LEU A 130 13.17 6.41 2.96
CA LEU A 130 13.97 5.85 1.87
C LEU A 130 15.39 6.39 1.81
N ALA A 131 15.69 7.51 2.47
CA ALA A 131 17.06 8.00 2.64
C ALA A 131 17.84 7.18 3.68
N ILE A 132 17.17 6.38 4.51
CA ILE A 132 17.78 5.53 5.53
C ILE A 132 17.99 4.12 4.95
N PRO A 133 19.24 3.65 4.74
CA PRO A 133 19.50 2.37 4.06
C PRO A 133 18.85 1.14 4.72
N ALA A 134 18.74 1.18 6.05
CA ALA A 134 18.16 0.11 6.86
C ALA A 134 16.62 0.14 6.90
N ALA A 135 15.98 1.21 6.43
CA ALA A 135 14.53 1.30 6.46
C ALA A 135 13.89 0.26 5.51
N ARG A 136 12.84 -0.39 5.98
CA ARG A 136 12.10 -1.44 5.28
C ARG A 136 10.60 -1.21 5.46
N PRO A 137 9.75 -1.66 4.51
CA PRO A 137 8.30 -1.51 4.61
C PRO A 137 7.73 -1.98 5.95
N ILE A 138 8.23 -3.10 6.46
CA ILE A 138 7.80 -3.69 7.73
C ILE A 138 7.92 -2.74 8.94
N HIS A 139 8.87 -1.80 8.92
CA HIS A 139 9.02 -0.84 10.02
C HIS A 139 7.84 0.14 10.08
N ALA A 140 7.28 0.52 8.93
CA ALA A 140 6.09 1.36 8.87
C ALA A 140 4.85 0.58 9.31
N THR A 141 4.71 -0.69 8.91
CA THR A 141 3.64 -1.59 9.40
C THR A 141 3.69 -1.77 10.93
N ILE A 142 4.89 -2.00 11.49
CA ILE A 142 5.08 -2.09 12.95
C ILE A 142 4.73 -0.77 13.63
N ALA A 143 5.11 0.37 13.05
CA ALA A 143 4.74 1.67 13.59
C ALA A 143 3.22 1.85 13.64
N SER A 144 2.49 1.51 12.57
CA SER A 144 1.02 1.53 12.54
C SER A 144 0.41 0.66 13.65
N ALA A 145 0.95 -0.54 13.87
CA ALA A 145 0.51 -1.42 14.96
C ALA A 145 0.75 -0.78 16.34
N LEU A 146 1.90 -0.14 16.57
CA LEU A 146 2.17 0.57 17.84
C LEU A 146 1.21 1.74 18.05
N PHE A 147 0.90 2.52 17.01
CA PHE A 147 -0.12 3.58 17.08
C PHE A 147 -1.48 3.04 17.52
N ALA A 148 -1.87 1.85 17.05
CA ALA A 148 -3.12 1.20 17.44
C ALA A 148 -3.19 0.84 18.94
N PHE A 149 -2.08 0.47 19.55
CA PHE A 149 -2.03 0.22 21.00
C PHE A 149 -2.02 1.53 21.80
N ILE A 150 -1.26 2.53 21.35
CA ILE A 150 -1.18 3.83 22.02
C ILE A 150 -2.54 4.55 21.99
N LEU A 151 -3.24 4.52 20.84
CA LEU A 151 -4.57 5.12 20.73
C LEU A 151 -5.57 4.45 21.68
N LEU A 152 -5.56 3.11 21.79
CA LEU A 152 -6.47 2.41 22.69
C LEU A 152 -6.21 2.80 24.13
N TRP A 153 -4.94 2.73 24.55
CA TRP A 153 -4.55 3.11 25.90
C TRP A 153 -4.97 4.55 26.21
N GLY A 154 -4.71 5.49 25.30
CA GLY A 154 -5.11 6.89 25.42
C GLY A 154 -6.61 7.07 25.58
N MET A 155 -7.42 6.40 24.75
CA MET A 155 -8.88 6.47 24.82
C MET A 155 -9.46 5.88 26.12
N LEU A 156 -8.83 4.82 26.65
CA LEU A 156 -9.31 4.15 27.85
C LEU A 156 -8.91 4.87 29.14
N ALA A 157 -7.71 5.47 29.20
CA ALA A 157 -7.14 6.05 30.41
C ALA A 157 -7.20 7.59 30.45
N GLY A 158 -7.19 8.26 29.30
CA GLY A 158 -6.95 9.72 29.22
C GLY A 158 -8.19 10.61 29.27
N GLY A 159 -9.38 10.09 29.58
CA GLY A 159 -10.62 10.89 29.59
C GLY A 159 -10.87 11.59 28.24
N LYS A 160 -11.52 12.76 28.25
CA LYS A 160 -11.83 13.52 27.03
C LYS A 160 -10.57 13.88 26.20
N PRO A 161 -9.46 14.35 26.79
CA PRO A 161 -8.21 14.56 26.06
C PRO A 161 -7.68 13.27 25.42
N GLY A 162 -7.77 12.15 26.14
CA GLY A 162 -7.38 10.83 25.63
C GLY A 162 -8.23 10.36 24.46
N LEU A 163 -9.52 10.68 24.45
CA LEU A 163 -10.42 10.40 23.32
C LEU A 163 -10.01 11.18 22.06
N ILE A 164 -9.70 12.48 22.22
CA ILE A 164 -9.21 13.33 21.14
C ILE A 164 -7.87 12.82 20.61
N LEU A 165 -6.94 12.50 21.50
CA LEU A 165 -5.66 11.91 21.12
C LEU A 165 -5.87 10.62 20.32
N GLY A 166 -6.73 9.72 20.78
CA GLY A 166 -7.03 8.47 20.08
C GLY A 166 -7.56 8.70 18.66
N ALA A 167 -8.42 9.70 18.47
CA ALA A 167 -8.95 10.04 17.16
C ALA A 167 -7.90 10.65 16.21
N ILE A 168 -7.01 11.50 16.73
CA ILE A 168 -5.87 12.02 15.96
C ILE A 168 -4.92 10.89 15.58
N LEU A 169 -4.61 9.99 16.52
CA LEU A 169 -3.75 8.84 16.28
C LEU A 169 -4.37 7.85 15.29
N PHE A 170 -5.69 7.71 15.28
CA PHE A 170 -6.39 6.87 14.31
C PHE A 170 -6.26 7.43 12.88
N GLN A 171 -6.46 8.73 12.68
CA GLN A 171 -6.20 9.36 11.40
C GLN A 171 -4.70 9.32 11.02
N THR A 172 -3.81 9.47 12.00
CA THR A 172 -2.37 9.37 11.79
C THR A 172 -1.97 7.96 11.34
N ALA A 173 -2.54 6.91 11.93
CA ALA A 173 -2.34 5.54 11.50
C ALA A 173 -2.79 5.33 10.05
N SER A 174 -3.93 5.93 9.64
CA SER A 174 -4.40 5.92 8.24
C SER A 174 -3.45 6.62 7.26
N VAL A 175 -2.66 7.60 7.71
CA VAL A 175 -1.60 8.21 6.90
C VAL A 175 -0.38 7.29 6.82
N ILE A 176 0.05 6.72 7.95
CA ILE A 176 1.25 5.88 8.04
C ILE A 176 1.06 4.54 7.32
N ASP A 177 -0.15 4.02 7.29
CA ASP A 177 -0.56 2.90 6.45
C ASP A 177 -0.17 3.07 4.98
N GLY A 178 -0.22 4.29 4.45
CA GLY A 178 0.23 4.55 3.08
C GLY A 178 1.73 4.29 2.88
N VAL A 179 2.53 4.46 3.93
CA VAL A 179 4.00 4.52 3.87
C VAL A 179 4.61 3.15 3.58
N ASP A 180 4.13 2.07 4.18
CA ASP A 180 4.72 0.74 3.96
C ASP A 180 4.53 0.28 2.50
N GLY A 181 3.35 0.51 1.92
CA GLY A 181 3.02 0.19 0.56
C GLY A 181 3.78 1.06 -0.43
N GLU A 182 3.94 2.35 -0.12
CA GLU A 182 4.78 3.26 -0.93
C GLU A 182 6.24 2.83 -0.91
N MET A 183 6.79 2.47 0.26
CA MET A 183 8.15 1.93 0.39
C MET A 183 8.30 0.61 -0.36
N ALA A 184 7.31 -0.29 -0.25
CA ALA A 184 7.33 -1.59 -0.90
C ALA A 184 7.34 -1.44 -2.43
N ARG A 185 6.47 -0.58 -2.98
CA ARG A 185 6.43 -0.31 -4.43
C ARG A 185 7.68 0.44 -4.90
N ALA A 186 8.09 1.50 -4.19
CA ALA A 186 9.26 2.28 -4.56
C ALA A 186 10.54 1.44 -4.57
N THR A 187 10.67 0.45 -3.67
CA THR A 187 11.88 -0.38 -3.55
C THR A 187 11.78 -1.77 -4.17
N PHE A 188 10.66 -2.08 -4.85
CA PHE A 188 10.37 -3.40 -5.42
C PHE A 188 10.46 -4.52 -4.38
N ARG A 189 9.84 -4.31 -3.22
CA ARG A 189 9.75 -5.24 -2.09
C ARG A 189 8.31 -5.60 -1.73
N THR A 190 7.40 -5.51 -2.70
CA THR A 190 6.01 -5.96 -2.53
C THR A 190 5.97 -7.47 -2.32
N SER A 191 5.14 -7.94 -1.39
CA SER A 191 4.96 -9.37 -1.13
C SER A 191 3.53 -9.68 -0.67
N ALA A 192 3.08 -10.92 -0.90
CA ALA A 192 1.76 -11.39 -0.46
C ALA A 192 1.62 -11.40 1.07
N LEU A 193 2.69 -11.79 1.78
CA LEU A 193 2.73 -11.75 3.24
C LEU A 193 2.65 -10.31 3.74
N GLY A 194 3.38 -9.38 3.13
CA GLY A 194 3.32 -7.96 3.48
C GLY A 194 1.93 -7.38 3.32
N ALA A 195 1.27 -7.64 2.18
CA ALA A 195 -0.10 -7.21 1.94
C ALA A 195 -1.12 -7.81 2.93
N THR A 196 -0.91 -9.07 3.34
CA THR A 196 -1.75 -9.73 4.35
C THR A 196 -1.55 -9.11 5.74
N LEU A 197 -0.30 -8.83 6.12
CA LEU A 197 0.02 -8.22 7.40
C LEU A 197 -0.52 -6.78 7.50
N ASP A 198 -0.36 -6.00 6.43
CA ASP A 198 -0.93 -4.66 6.26
C ASP A 198 -2.44 -4.66 6.54
N SER A 199 -3.19 -5.49 5.81
CA SER A 199 -4.64 -5.65 6.01
C SER A 199 -5.03 -6.15 7.41
N ALA A 200 -4.19 -6.97 8.05
CA ALA A 200 -4.44 -7.45 9.41
C ALA A 200 -4.23 -6.35 10.46
N VAL A 201 -3.15 -5.56 10.33
CA VAL A 201 -2.87 -4.41 11.20
C VAL A 201 -3.96 -3.35 11.05
N ASP A 202 -4.50 -3.18 9.85
CA ASP A 202 -5.64 -2.30 9.59
C ASP A 202 -6.88 -2.71 10.33
N MET A 203 -7.26 -3.98 10.20
CA MET A 203 -8.42 -4.53 10.89
C MET A 203 -8.25 -4.42 12.40
N MET A 204 -7.05 -4.70 12.92
CA MET A 204 -6.72 -4.54 14.33
C MET A 204 -6.86 -3.07 14.75
N THR A 205 -6.30 -2.12 14.00
CA THR A 205 -6.34 -0.69 14.32
C THR A 205 -7.79 -0.19 14.38
N ASN A 206 -8.61 -0.59 13.41
CA ASN A 206 -10.02 -0.25 13.38
C ASN A 206 -10.78 -0.85 14.58
N PHE A 207 -10.47 -2.09 14.93
CA PHE A 207 -11.03 -2.77 16.10
C PHE A 207 -10.67 -2.09 17.41
N LEU A 208 -9.39 -1.80 17.63
CA LEU A 208 -8.93 -1.14 18.85
C LEU A 208 -9.50 0.28 18.96
N PHE A 209 -9.61 1.01 17.85
CA PHE A 209 -10.24 2.32 17.85
C PHE A 209 -11.73 2.26 18.22
N LEU A 210 -12.51 1.39 17.58
CA LEU A 210 -13.93 1.23 17.89
C LEU A 210 -14.15 0.69 19.32
N LEU A 211 -13.30 -0.20 19.80
CA LEU A 211 -13.33 -0.70 21.16
C LEU A 211 -13.08 0.43 22.16
N GLY A 212 -12.02 1.21 21.95
CA GLY A 212 -11.69 2.37 22.76
C GLY A 212 -12.84 3.38 22.80
N LEU A 213 -13.41 3.71 21.64
CA LEU A 213 -14.54 4.65 21.54
C LEU A 213 -15.78 4.12 22.27
N THR A 214 -16.11 2.85 22.07
CA THR A 214 -17.28 2.18 22.67
C THR A 214 -17.17 2.15 24.19
N VAL A 215 -16.02 1.71 24.72
CA VAL A 215 -15.80 1.64 26.17
C VAL A 215 -15.77 3.04 26.78
N HIS A 216 -15.11 3.99 26.11
CA HIS A 216 -15.05 5.37 26.58
C HIS A 216 -16.44 5.99 26.72
N LEU A 217 -17.25 5.91 25.66
CA LEU A 217 -18.61 6.48 25.67
C LEU A 217 -19.58 5.65 26.52
N GLY A 218 -19.40 4.34 26.62
CA GLY A 218 -20.27 3.44 27.35
C GLY A 218 -20.21 3.60 28.87
N ARG A 219 -19.13 4.17 29.42
CA ARG A 219 -19.01 4.41 30.87
C ARG A 219 -19.98 5.45 31.40
N HIS A 220 -20.30 6.47 30.61
CA HIS A 220 -21.07 7.64 31.06
C HIS A 220 -22.16 8.08 30.06
N GLY A 221 -22.24 7.43 28.90
CA GLY A 221 -23.22 7.74 27.86
C GLY A 221 -24.53 6.96 28.01
N PRO A 222 -25.55 7.32 27.22
CA PRO A 222 -26.81 6.60 27.22
C PRO A 222 -26.61 5.17 26.71
N PRO A 223 -27.43 4.18 27.16
CA PRO A 223 -27.26 2.77 26.79
C PRO A 223 -27.22 2.52 25.29
N VAL A 224 -27.93 3.33 24.50
CA VAL A 224 -27.94 3.23 23.03
C VAL A 224 -26.54 3.36 22.41
N VAL A 225 -25.65 4.15 22.99
CA VAL A 225 -24.29 4.36 22.48
C VAL A 225 -23.42 3.13 22.73
N LEU A 226 -23.57 2.49 23.90
CA LEU A 226 -22.90 1.22 24.18
C LEU A 226 -23.35 0.13 23.21
N TRP A 227 -24.66 -0.03 23.01
CA TRP A 227 -25.21 -1.01 22.07
C TRP A 227 -24.78 -0.76 20.63
N ALA A 228 -24.77 0.49 20.18
CA ALA A 228 -24.27 0.86 18.85
C ALA A 228 -22.79 0.53 18.68
N GLY A 229 -21.99 0.73 19.73
CA GLY A 229 -20.57 0.35 19.74
C GLY A 229 -20.34 -1.15 19.68
N LEU A 230 -21.04 -1.92 20.53
CA LEU A 230 -20.98 -3.39 20.50
C LEU A 230 -21.44 -3.96 19.15
N TRP A 231 -22.50 -3.38 18.56
CA TRP A 231 -22.97 -3.74 17.23
C TRP A 231 -21.92 -3.46 16.14
N SER A 232 -21.27 -2.29 16.20
CA SER A 232 -20.19 -1.94 15.25
C SER A 232 -19.01 -2.91 15.34
N LEU A 233 -18.63 -3.31 16.55
CA LEU A 233 -17.59 -4.32 16.78
C LEU A 233 -18.00 -5.69 16.22
N ALA A 234 -19.24 -6.12 16.47
CA ALA A 234 -19.76 -7.38 15.95
C ALA A 234 -19.78 -7.39 14.41
N ILE A 235 -20.27 -6.32 13.77
CA ILE A 235 -20.23 -6.15 12.32
C ILE A 235 -18.81 -6.28 11.81
N MET A 236 -17.85 -5.61 12.42
CA MET A 236 -16.47 -5.62 11.92
C MET A 236 -15.83 -7.01 12.03
N VAL A 237 -16.06 -7.73 13.13
CA VAL A 237 -15.58 -9.10 13.31
C VAL A 237 -16.20 -10.02 12.25
N VAL A 238 -17.53 -10.00 12.11
CA VAL A 238 -18.24 -10.84 11.12
C VAL A 238 -17.79 -10.49 9.69
N GLY A 239 -17.70 -9.20 9.36
CA GLY A 239 -17.31 -8.74 8.03
C GLY A 239 -15.88 -9.11 7.69
N GLY A 240 -14.96 -8.94 8.65
CA GLY A 240 -13.56 -9.38 8.52
C GLY A 240 -13.42 -10.88 8.34
N LEU A 241 -14.20 -11.69 9.09
CA LEU A 241 -14.23 -13.14 8.93
C LEU A 241 -14.77 -13.55 7.56
N LEU A 242 -15.86 -12.96 7.07
CA LEU A 242 -16.43 -13.25 5.74
C LEU A 242 -15.43 -12.95 4.62
N VAL A 243 -14.80 -11.77 4.65
CA VAL A 243 -13.77 -11.39 3.68
C VAL A 243 -12.57 -12.33 3.78
N GLY A 244 -12.13 -12.66 4.99
CA GLY A 244 -11.01 -13.57 5.23
C GLY A 244 -11.25 -15.00 4.73
N MET A 245 -12.44 -15.55 5.00
CA MET A 245 -12.86 -16.86 4.50
C MET A 245 -12.90 -16.89 2.98
N ARG A 246 -13.45 -15.85 2.35
CA ARG A 246 -13.53 -15.77 0.89
C ARG A 246 -12.15 -15.61 0.24
N SER A 247 -11.27 -14.80 0.83
CA SER A 247 -9.90 -14.63 0.38
C SER A 247 -9.13 -15.96 0.40
N ARG A 248 -9.28 -16.74 1.48
CA ARG A 248 -8.68 -18.07 1.62
C ARG A 248 -9.22 -19.06 0.60
N ALA A 249 -10.54 -19.07 0.39
CA ALA A 249 -11.19 -19.95 -0.59
C ALA A 249 -10.76 -19.64 -2.03
N GLY A 250 -10.45 -18.38 -2.35
CA GLY A 250 -9.96 -17.96 -3.66
C GLY A 250 -8.44 -18.00 -3.83
N GLY A 251 -7.67 -18.50 -2.85
CA GLY A 251 -6.20 -18.54 -2.90
C GLY A 251 -5.53 -17.16 -2.96
N ALA A 252 -6.26 -16.08 -2.66
CA ALA A 252 -5.77 -14.70 -2.76
C ALA A 252 -5.29 -14.18 -1.38
N PRO A 253 -4.30 -13.26 -1.35
CA PRO A 253 -3.92 -12.56 -0.11
C PRO A 253 -5.12 -11.85 0.51
N LEU A 254 -5.17 -11.79 1.85
CA LEU A 254 -6.23 -11.09 2.58
C LEU A 254 -6.35 -9.67 2.05
N SER A 255 -7.43 -9.37 1.32
CA SER A 255 -7.60 -8.07 0.69
C SER A 255 -9.06 -7.68 0.59
N PHE A 256 -9.40 -6.52 1.16
CA PHE A 256 -10.71 -5.89 1.00
C PHE A 256 -10.94 -5.37 -0.43
N ASP A 257 -9.90 -5.32 -1.29
CA ASP A 257 -10.04 -4.93 -2.69
C ASP A 257 -10.79 -5.99 -3.53
N LEU A 258 -11.01 -7.21 -3.00
CA LEU A 258 -11.88 -8.22 -3.63
C LEU A 258 -13.29 -7.68 -3.90
N LEU A 259 -13.81 -6.88 -2.97
CA LEU A 259 -15.14 -6.28 -3.09
C LEU A 259 -15.21 -5.19 -4.18
N LYS A 260 -14.08 -4.55 -4.50
CA LYS A 260 -13.98 -3.56 -5.58
C LYS A 260 -13.93 -4.20 -6.96
N ARG A 261 -13.46 -5.44 -7.07
CA ARG A 261 -13.38 -6.20 -8.34
C ARG A 261 -14.72 -6.82 -8.74
N ALA A 262 -15.64 -7.00 -7.78
CA ALA A 262 -16.85 -7.79 -7.92
C ALA A 262 -17.93 -7.22 -8.87
N ARG A 263 -17.87 -5.95 -9.30
CA ARG A 263 -18.86 -5.42 -10.25
C ARG A 263 -18.37 -4.22 -11.07
N HIS A 264 -18.63 -4.28 -12.38
CA HIS A 264 -18.61 -3.11 -13.25
C HIS A 264 -19.95 -2.36 -13.15
N VAL A 265 -19.89 -1.03 -13.08
CA VAL A 265 -21.03 -0.11 -12.91
C VAL A 265 -21.94 -0.17 -14.15
N ARG A 266 -23.23 -0.44 -13.97
CA ARG A 266 -24.26 -0.56 -15.01
C ARG A 266 -25.53 0.32 -14.75
N GLY A 267 -25.69 1.01 -13.60
CA GLY A 267 -26.87 1.86 -13.35
C GLY A 267 -26.80 2.86 -12.16
N PRO A 268 -27.89 3.61 -11.86
CA PRO A 268 -27.92 4.66 -10.82
C PRO A 268 -27.74 4.13 -9.38
N PHE A 269 -28.14 2.88 -9.12
CA PHE A 269 -27.82 2.18 -7.87
C PHE A 269 -26.31 2.05 -7.63
N ASP A 270 -25.51 1.95 -8.69
CA ASP A 270 -24.06 1.84 -8.59
C ASP A 270 -23.39 3.18 -8.27
N LEU A 271 -24.04 4.31 -8.55
CA LEU A 271 -23.56 5.64 -8.13
C LEU A 271 -23.73 5.81 -6.61
N VAL A 272 -24.91 5.51 -6.07
CA VAL A 272 -25.16 5.48 -4.63
C VAL A 272 -24.17 4.54 -3.94
N PHE A 273 -23.94 3.38 -4.55
CA PHE A 273 -22.98 2.41 -4.05
C PHE A 273 -21.53 2.93 -4.08
N ARG A 274 -21.10 3.59 -5.16
CA ARG A 274 -19.76 4.19 -5.26
C ARG A 274 -19.56 5.29 -4.21
N VAL A 275 -20.59 6.10 -3.96
CA VAL A 275 -20.59 7.11 -2.91
C VAL A 275 -20.49 6.45 -1.54
N MET A 276 -21.27 5.41 -1.27
CA MET A 276 -21.19 4.65 -0.02
C MET A 276 -19.79 4.05 0.16
N GLN A 277 -19.24 3.40 -0.87
CA GLN A 277 -17.90 2.82 -0.82
C GLN A 277 -16.81 3.87 -0.56
N ALA A 278 -16.95 5.06 -1.12
CA ALA A 278 -16.05 6.18 -0.85
C ALA A 278 -16.23 6.74 0.56
N LEU A 279 -17.45 6.82 1.09
CA LEU A 279 -17.71 7.29 2.46
C LEU A 279 -17.28 6.26 3.51
N THR A 280 -17.40 4.96 3.21
CA THR A 280 -16.96 3.86 4.08
C THR A 280 -15.49 3.52 3.93
N SER A 281 -14.76 4.18 3.03
CA SER A 281 -13.33 3.93 2.90
C SER A 281 -12.62 4.33 4.19
N ARG A 282 -11.60 3.55 4.56
CA ARG A 282 -10.91 3.68 5.85
C ARG A 282 -10.37 5.08 6.10
N ASP A 283 -9.81 5.68 5.08
CA ASP A 283 -9.32 7.05 5.07
C ASP A 283 -10.43 8.08 5.33
N CYS A 284 -11.60 7.91 4.72
CA CYS A 284 -12.72 8.84 4.87
C CYS A 284 -13.33 8.77 6.27
N TYR A 285 -13.64 7.58 6.78
CA TYR A 285 -14.25 7.50 8.11
C TYR A 285 -13.23 7.81 9.22
N ALA A 286 -11.95 7.46 9.08
CA ALA A 286 -10.93 7.86 10.07
C ALA A 286 -10.85 9.38 10.23
N PHE A 287 -10.83 10.10 9.11
CA PHE A 287 -10.80 11.56 9.12
C PHE A 287 -12.10 12.15 9.66
N LEU A 288 -13.26 11.63 9.23
CA LEU A 288 -14.55 12.09 9.72
C LEU A 288 -14.70 11.89 11.24
N PHE A 289 -14.32 10.72 11.76
CA PHE A 289 -14.36 10.43 13.19
C PHE A 289 -13.43 11.37 13.97
N MET A 290 -12.22 11.65 13.45
CA MET A 290 -11.33 12.62 14.05
C MET A 290 -11.98 13.99 14.19
N ILE A 291 -12.57 14.52 13.12
CA ILE A 291 -13.22 15.83 13.13
C ILE A 291 -14.41 15.85 14.10
N LEU A 292 -15.28 14.85 14.05
CA LEU A 292 -16.45 14.78 14.93
C LEU A 292 -16.07 14.65 16.41
N ILE A 293 -15.06 13.84 16.74
CA ILE A 293 -14.60 13.68 18.12
C ILE A 293 -13.97 14.98 18.65
N ILE A 294 -13.14 15.66 17.83
CA ILE A 294 -12.59 16.97 18.19
C ILE A 294 -13.70 18.00 18.43
N ALA A 295 -14.76 17.97 17.63
CA ALA A 295 -15.93 18.83 17.78
C ALA A 295 -16.82 18.47 18.98
N GLY A 296 -16.50 17.42 19.75
CA GLY A 296 -17.31 16.95 20.87
C GLY A 296 -18.54 16.12 20.45
N LEU A 297 -18.63 15.73 19.19
CA LEU A 297 -19.71 14.94 18.59
C LEU A 297 -19.38 13.45 18.52
N ALA A 298 -18.68 12.92 19.54
CA ALA A 298 -18.20 11.53 19.57
C ALA A 298 -19.35 10.51 19.57
N GLN A 299 -20.46 10.82 20.24
CA GLN A 299 -21.64 9.95 20.25
C GLN A 299 -22.27 9.86 18.85
N GLN A 300 -22.40 10.99 18.16
CA GLN A 300 -22.92 11.07 16.81
C GLN A 300 -22.00 10.32 15.84
N ALA A 301 -20.68 10.44 15.98
CA ALA A 301 -19.71 9.69 15.19
C ALA A 301 -19.95 8.17 15.29
N LEU A 302 -20.11 7.66 16.52
CA LEU A 302 -20.35 6.23 16.73
C LEU A 302 -21.70 5.77 16.17
N LEU A 303 -22.77 6.55 16.37
CA LEU A 303 -24.11 6.21 15.88
C LEU A 303 -24.17 6.22 14.34
N ILE A 304 -23.60 7.25 13.70
CA ILE A 304 -23.48 7.34 12.25
C ILE A 304 -22.65 6.17 11.73
N GLY A 305 -21.52 5.88 12.37
CA GLY A 305 -20.65 4.75 12.03
C GLY A 305 -21.37 3.41 12.12
N ALA A 306 -22.14 3.17 13.18
CA ALA A 306 -22.92 1.95 13.34
C ALA A 306 -23.98 1.79 12.23
N LEU A 307 -24.69 2.87 11.89
CA LEU A 307 -25.68 2.87 10.81
C LEU A 307 -25.03 2.57 9.46
N VAL A 308 -23.97 3.31 9.11
CA VAL A 308 -23.24 3.13 7.85
C VAL A 308 -22.61 1.75 7.76
N GLY A 309 -22.02 1.26 8.84
CA GLY A 309 -21.47 -0.09 8.94
C GLY A 309 -22.51 -1.18 8.76
N THR A 310 -23.75 -0.96 9.23
CA THR A 310 -24.88 -1.88 9.01
C THR A 310 -25.23 -1.96 7.53
N VAL A 311 -25.35 -0.82 6.84
CA VAL A 311 -25.62 -0.78 5.40
C VAL A 311 -24.49 -1.48 4.62
N TRP A 312 -23.24 -1.25 5.02
CA TRP A 312 -22.09 -1.91 4.40
C TRP A 312 -22.10 -3.42 4.63
N MET A 313 -22.44 -3.90 5.83
CA MET A 313 -22.56 -5.32 6.13
C MET A 313 -23.63 -6.00 5.27
N LEU A 314 -24.81 -5.37 5.13
CA LEU A 314 -25.86 -5.89 4.25
C LEU A 314 -25.36 -6.03 2.81
N TYR A 315 -24.54 -5.08 2.35
CA TYR A 315 -23.91 -5.16 1.04
C TYR A 315 -22.88 -6.30 0.95
N VAL A 316 -21.98 -6.44 1.93
CA VAL A 316 -20.99 -7.53 1.99
C VAL A 316 -21.70 -8.88 1.97
N PHE A 317 -22.75 -9.03 2.76
CA PHE A 317 -23.56 -10.23 2.78
C PHE A 317 -24.21 -10.49 1.41
N ALA A 318 -24.86 -9.48 0.82
CA ALA A 318 -25.50 -9.60 -0.49
C ALA A 318 -24.50 -9.97 -1.61
N THR A 319 -23.25 -9.51 -1.52
CA THR A 319 -22.23 -9.76 -2.55
C THR A 319 -21.41 -11.02 -2.35
N LEU A 320 -21.17 -11.44 -1.11
CA LEU A 320 -20.32 -12.60 -0.82
C LEU A 320 -21.11 -13.88 -0.56
N VAL A 321 -22.37 -13.78 -0.13
CA VAL A 321 -23.17 -14.93 0.29
C VAL A 321 -24.27 -15.28 -0.72
N LEU A 322 -24.82 -14.31 -1.44
CA LEU A 322 -25.93 -14.61 -2.36
C LEU A 322 -25.44 -15.34 -3.63
N PRO A 323 -26.16 -16.39 -4.07
CA PRO A 323 -25.74 -17.26 -5.18
C PRO A 323 -25.46 -16.51 -6.49
N TRP A 324 -26.29 -15.52 -6.84
CA TRP A 324 -26.15 -14.73 -8.07
C TRP A 324 -24.89 -13.85 -8.09
N ALA A 325 -24.35 -13.48 -6.93
CA ALA A 325 -23.10 -12.71 -6.85
C ALA A 325 -21.87 -13.62 -6.93
N SER A 326 -22.01 -14.89 -6.52
CA SER A 326 -20.93 -15.89 -6.60
C SER A 326 -20.55 -16.25 -8.04
N GLU A 327 -21.47 -16.10 -9.00
CA GLU A 327 -21.25 -16.32 -10.43
C GLU A 327 -20.32 -15.25 -11.04
N ALA A 328 -20.43 -13.99 -10.61
CA ALA A 328 -19.55 -12.91 -11.08
C ALA A 328 -18.07 -13.11 -10.72
N PHE A 329 -17.77 -13.94 -9.70
CA PHE A 329 -16.40 -14.31 -9.32
C PHE A 329 -15.86 -15.53 -10.08
N ARG A 330 -16.69 -16.27 -10.83
CA ARG A 330 -16.23 -17.42 -11.64
C ARG A 330 -15.64 -17.00 -12.98
N ASP A 331 -16.09 -15.88 -13.54
CA ASP A 331 -15.65 -15.40 -14.86
C ASP A 331 -14.33 -14.60 -14.85
N THR A 332 -13.65 -14.51 -13.70
CA THR A 332 -12.40 -13.74 -13.53
C THR A 332 -11.21 -14.58 -13.04
N ALA A 333 -11.37 -15.90 -12.99
CA ALA A 333 -10.29 -16.87 -12.78
C ALA A 333 -9.88 -17.49 -14.12
#